data_AF-A0A840ELL0-F1
#
_entry.id   AF-A0A840ELL0-F1
#
_cell.length_a   1.000
_cell.length_b   1.000
_cell.length_c   1.000
_cell.angle_alpha   90.00
_cell.angle_beta   90.00
_cell.angle_gamma   90.00
#
_symmetry.space_group_name_H-M   'P 1'
#
loop_
_entity.id
_entity.type
_entity.pdbx_description
1 polymer ?
#
loop_
_entity_poly.entity_id
_entity_poly.type
_entity_poly.pdbx_seq_one_letter_code
_entity_poly.pdbx_strand_id
1 'polypeptide(L)'
;MAGGRLTKKESDQKKRQGKKMFINGFSQNEIADVLEVHLETIKRWYKKYDWQDAKDIHSLSISELKQETLRSFQSLKAGETPKVSPDQLSKLSSTFEKLSDKKKNLAYMYDNFEELSDAILKDALSERLKKNREAKLEMAKYIRGMMDEVVSKTYKEALND
;
A
#
# COMPACT_ATOMS: atom_id res chain seq x y z
N MET A 1 21.95 27.10 -12.72
CA MET A 1 20.50 27.16 -12.44
C MET A 1 20.30 27.74 -11.05
N ALA A 2 19.56 28.84 -10.94
CA ALA A 2 19.45 29.62 -9.70
C ALA A 2 18.72 28.82 -8.61
N GLY A 3 19.43 28.49 -7.53
CA GLY A 3 18.90 27.82 -6.35
C GLY A 3 18.02 28.76 -5.52
N GLY A 4 16.74 28.86 -5.87
CA GLY A 4 15.73 29.47 -5.02
C GLY A 4 15.44 28.57 -3.82
N ARG A 5 15.71 29.05 -2.61
CA ARG A 5 15.35 28.36 -1.37
C ARG A 5 13.83 28.17 -1.33
N LEU A 6 13.37 26.91 -1.34
CA LEU A 6 11.95 26.56 -1.21
C LEU A 6 11.28 27.37 -0.10
N THR A 7 10.11 27.95 -0.38
CA THR A 7 9.33 28.58 0.68
C THR A 7 8.90 27.52 1.68
N LYS A 8 8.62 27.92 2.94
CA LYS A 8 8.24 26.97 4.00
C LYS A 8 7.01 26.15 3.60
N LYS A 9 6.03 26.79 2.94
CA LYS A 9 4.78 26.17 2.47
C LYS A 9 5.05 25.12 1.39
N GLU A 10 5.86 25.46 0.39
CA GLU A 10 6.24 24.53 -0.68
C GLU A 10 7.07 23.35 -0.15
N SER A 11 7.99 23.63 0.78
CA SER A 11 8.78 22.58 1.43
C SER A 11 7.89 21.60 2.19
N ASP A 12 6.88 22.08 2.92
CA ASP A 12 5.97 21.21 3.67
C ASP A 12 5.06 20.39 2.75
N GLN A 13 4.60 20.98 1.64
CA GLN A 13 3.81 20.29 0.63
C GLN A 13 4.62 19.19 -0.06
N LYS A 14 5.81 19.51 -0.59
CA LYS A 14 6.70 18.53 -1.22
C LYS A 14 7.13 17.43 -0.25
N LYS A 15 7.37 17.76 1.02
CA LYS A 15 7.66 16.76 2.06
C LYS A 15 6.50 15.78 2.27
N ARG A 16 5.26 16.27 2.38
CA ARG A 16 4.07 15.40 2.54
C ARG A 16 3.88 14.51 1.32
N GLN A 17 4.04 15.06 0.12
CA GLN A 17 3.95 14.32 -1.13
C GLN A 17 5.04 13.24 -1.23
N GLY A 18 6.29 13.57 -0.91
CA GLY A 18 7.39 12.61 -0.89
C GLY A 18 7.18 11.48 0.12
N LYS A 19 6.67 11.78 1.33
CA LYS A 19 6.35 10.75 2.32
C LYS A 19 5.31 9.77 1.77
N LYS A 20 4.26 10.27 1.11
CA LYS A 20 3.23 9.44 0.48
C LYS A 20 3.80 8.57 -0.65
N MET A 21 4.66 9.14 -1.50
CA MET A 21 5.32 8.37 -2.58
C MET A 21 6.22 7.26 -2.01
N PHE A 22 6.97 7.54 -0.93
CA PHE A 22 7.83 6.54 -0.30
C PHE A 22 7.04 5.35 0.28
N ILE A 23 5.93 5.66 0.97
CA ILE A 23 5.01 4.64 1.51
C ILE A 23 4.46 3.77 0.37
N ASN A 24 4.16 4.36 -0.78
CA ASN A 24 3.67 3.67 -1.97
C ASN A 24 4.77 2.96 -2.79
N GLY A 25 5.99 2.84 -2.27
CA GLY A 25 7.04 2.01 -2.87
C GLY A 25 8.07 2.73 -3.73
N PHE A 26 7.94 4.04 -3.96
CA PHE A 26 8.93 4.80 -4.73
C PHE A 26 10.26 4.93 -3.97
N SER A 27 11.37 4.78 -4.68
CA SER A 27 12.70 5.01 -4.15
C SER A 27 12.96 6.50 -3.90
N GLN A 28 13.90 6.81 -3.01
CA GLN A 28 14.25 8.21 -2.70
C GLN A 28 14.79 8.97 -3.93
N ASN A 29 15.38 8.26 -4.90
CA ASN A 29 15.86 8.83 -6.16
C ASN A 29 14.68 9.24 -7.05
N GLU A 30 13.72 8.34 -7.27
CA GLU A 30 12.51 8.64 -8.05
C GLU A 30 11.70 9.79 -7.43
N ILE A 31 11.65 9.86 -6.09
CA ILE A 31 10.99 10.96 -5.37
C ILE A 31 11.73 12.29 -5.58
N ALA A 32 13.07 12.28 -5.57
CA ALA A 32 13.88 13.46 -5.79
C ALA A 32 13.66 14.03 -7.20
N ASP A 33 13.60 13.14 -8.19
CA ASP A 33 13.36 13.48 -9.59
C ASP A 33 11.94 14.03 -9.80
N VAL A 34 10.92 13.35 -9.27
CA VAL A 34 9.51 13.75 -9.42
C VAL A 34 9.17 15.06 -8.68
N LEU A 35 9.77 15.29 -7.52
CA LEU A 35 9.51 16.52 -6.74
C LEU A 35 10.41 17.68 -7.15
N GLU A 36 11.38 17.45 -8.04
CA GLU A 36 12.44 18.40 -8.39
C GLU A 36 13.10 18.96 -7.12
N VAL A 37 13.44 18.05 -6.20
CA VAL A 37 14.08 18.35 -4.92
C VAL A 37 15.37 17.57 -4.85
N HIS A 38 16.47 18.25 -4.51
CA HIS A 38 17.77 17.60 -4.37
C HIS A 38 17.67 16.37 -3.45
N LEU A 39 18.23 15.23 -3.90
CA LEU A 39 18.15 13.94 -3.20
C LEU A 39 18.52 14.04 -1.72
N GLU A 40 19.52 14.85 -1.38
CA GLU A 40 19.94 15.07 0.01
C GLU A 40 18.84 15.65 0.90
N THR A 41 17.95 16.48 0.34
CA THR A 41 16.77 16.99 1.05
C THR A 41 15.73 15.88 1.28
N ILE A 42 15.52 14.99 0.30
CA ILE A 42 14.65 13.82 0.46
C ILE A 42 15.21 12.87 1.51
N LYS A 43 16.51 12.55 1.48
CA LYS A 43 17.19 11.74 2.50
C LYS A 43 17.04 12.33 3.91
N ARG A 44 17.20 13.65 4.05
CA ARG A 44 16.99 14.34 5.32
C ARG A 44 15.55 14.23 5.80
N TRP A 45 14.56 14.38 4.90
CA TRP A 45 13.15 14.23 5.28
C TRP A 45 12.78 12.79 5.64
N TYR A 46 13.27 11.82 4.87
CA TYR A 46 13.11 10.39 5.13
C TYR A 46 13.53 10.05 6.57
N LYS A 47 14.73 10.47 6.97
CA LYS A 47 15.27 10.23 8.33
C LYS A 47 14.57 11.06 9.41
N LYS A 48 14.30 12.35 9.16
CA LYS A 48 13.80 13.28 10.19
C LYS A 48 12.32 13.06 10.54
N TYR A 49 11.55 12.45 9.65
CA TYR A 49 10.10 12.32 9.81
C TYR A 49 9.62 10.87 9.70
N ASP A 50 10.54 9.93 9.97
CA ASP A 50 10.30 8.49 10.12
C ASP A 50 9.43 7.93 8.99
N TRP A 51 9.88 8.12 7.75
CA TRP A 51 9.14 7.65 6.58
C TRP A 51 9.13 6.12 6.50
N GLN A 52 10.17 5.47 7.02
CA GLN A 52 10.23 4.02 7.14
C GLN A 52 9.16 3.49 8.09
N ASP A 53 9.09 4.04 9.30
CA ASP A 53 8.10 3.64 10.31
C ASP A 53 6.65 3.84 9.80
N ALA A 54 6.41 4.94 9.07
CA ALA A 54 5.13 5.19 8.42
C ALA A 54 4.82 4.21 7.28
N LYS A 55 5.84 3.74 6.55
CA LYS A 55 5.70 2.69 5.54
C LYS A 55 5.43 1.35 6.21
N ASP A 56 6.11 1.06 7.30
CA ASP A 56 5.99 -0.19 8.06
C ASP A 56 4.59 -0.32 8.68
N ILE A 57 4.05 0.78 9.25
CA ILE A 57 2.65 0.87 9.73
C ILE A 57 1.63 0.73 8.58
N HIS A 58 1.95 1.24 7.39
CA HIS A 58 1.08 1.13 6.22
C HIS A 58 1.14 -0.26 5.58
N SER A 59 2.28 -0.95 5.69
CA SER A 59 2.48 -2.34 5.25
C SER A 59 1.99 -3.36 6.27
N LEU A 60 1.86 -2.98 7.54
CA LEU A 60 1.10 -3.69 8.59
C LEU A 60 -0.37 -3.69 8.18
N SER A 61 -0.68 -4.58 7.25
CA SER A 61 -1.83 -4.44 6.38
C SER A 61 -3.11 -4.81 7.11
N ILE A 62 -4.23 -4.25 6.64
CA ILE A 62 -5.57 -4.74 6.94
C ILE A 62 -5.68 -6.26 6.76
N SER A 63 -4.95 -6.84 5.81
CA SER A 63 -4.88 -8.27 5.57
C SER A 63 -4.14 -9.02 6.68
N GLU A 64 -3.08 -8.46 7.26
CA GLU A 64 -2.43 -9.01 8.45
C GLU A 64 -3.30 -8.88 9.70
N LEU A 65 -4.01 -7.76 9.89
CA LEU A 65 -5.01 -7.62 10.96
C LEU A 65 -6.15 -8.64 10.82
N LYS A 66 -6.65 -8.84 9.61
CA LYS A 66 -7.67 -9.85 9.27
C LYS A 66 -7.14 -11.25 9.53
N GLN A 67 -5.90 -11.53 9.11
CA GLN A 67 -5.27 -12.84 9.30
C GLN A 67 -5.01 -13.13 10.77
N GLU A 68 -4.56 -12.16 11.56
CA GLU A 68 -4.33 -12.30 13.00
C GLU A 68 -5.65 -12.44 13.78
N THR A 69 -6.70 -11.74 13.34
CA THR A 69 -8.07 -11.91 13.87
C THR A 69 -8.58 -13.33 13.62
N LEU A 70 -8.42 -13.84 12.39
CA LEU A 70 -8.83 -15.20 12.02
C LEU A 70 -8.03 -16.27 12.79
N ARG A 71 -6.71 -16.10 12.94
CA ARG A 71 -5.85 -17.00 13.74
C ARG A 71 -6.24 -17.01 15.21
N SER A 72 -6.57 -15.84 15.76
CA SER A 72 -7.02 -15.76 17.15
C SER A 72 -8.36 -16.48 17.35
N PHE A 73 -9.29 -16.34 16.41
CA PHE A 73 -10.55 -17.08 16.43
C PHE A 73 -10.36 -18.60 16.30
N GLN A 74 -9.42 -19.03 15.45
CA GLN A 74 -9.04 -20.44 15.31
C GLN A 74 -8.48 -21.01 16.62
N SER A 75 -7.60 -20.27 17.30
CA SER A 75 -7.00 -20.67 18.58
C SER A 75 -8.08 -20.83 19.66
N LEU A 76 -9.02 -19.89 19.74
CA LEU A 76 -10.18 -19.97 20.65
C LEU A 76 -11.04 -21.22 20.39
N LYS A 77 -11.30 -21.55 19.12
CA LYS A 77 -12.05 -22.76 18.75
C LYS A 77 -11.34 -24.06 19.15
N ALA A 78 -10.00 -24.05 19.14
CA ALA A 78 -9.18 -25.20 19.54
C ALA A 78 -9.03 -25.34 21.07
N GLY A 79 -9.56 -24.40 21.86
CA GLY A 79 -9.34 -24.34 23.30
C GLY A 79 -7.95 -23.84 23.70
N GLU A 80 -7.20 -23.27 22.75
CA GLU A 80 -5.88 -22.69 22.96
C GLU A 80 -5.99 -21.22 23.39
N THR A 81 -4.94 -20.72 24.04
CA THR A 81 -4.88 -19.30 24.41
C THR A 81 -4.40 -18.49 23.20
N PRO A 82 -5.23 -17.62 22.61
CA PRO A 82 -4.81 -16.78 21.49
C PRO A 82 -3.72 -15.79 21.91
N LYS A 83 -2.84 -15.43 20.99
CA LYS A 83 -1.80 -14.40 21.19
C LYS A 83 -2.37 -13.03 21.55
N VAL A 84 -3.59 -12.75 21.10
CA VAL A 84 -4.32 -11.50 21.33
C VAL A 84 -5.57 -11.82 22.14
N SER A 85 -5.82 -11.07 23.22
CA SER A 85 -6.97 -11.34 24.09
C SER A 85 -8.30 -11.03 23.39
N PRO A 86 -9.43 -11.66 23.81
CA PRO A 86 -10.76 -11.34 23.27
C PRO A 86 -11.12 -9.84 23.34
N ASP A 87 -10.69 -9.15 24.41
CA ASP A 87 -10.92 -7.71 24.59
C ASP A 87 -10.11 -6.88 23.58
N GLN A 88 -8.84 -7.25 23.35
CA GLN A 88 -7.98 -6.62 22.35
C GLN A 88 -8.52 -6.85 20.92
N LEU A 89 -9.04 -8.04 20.63
CA LEU A 89 -9.73 -8.35 19.37
C LEU A 89 -10.99 -7.52 19.17
N SER A 90 -11.83 -7.38 20.20
CA SER A 90 -13.02 -6.52 20.12
C SER A 90 -12.64 -5.07 19.84
N LYS A 91 -11.54 -4.57 20.43
CA LYS A 91 -11.00 -3.23 20.17
C LYS A 91 -10.48 -3.09 18.74
N LEU A 92 -9.74 -4.09 18.25
CA LEU A 92 -9.24 -4.13 16.87
C LEU A 92 -10.38 -4.19 15.86
N SER A 93 -11.37 -5.06 16.04
CA SER A 93 -12.58 -5.13 15.22
C SER A 93 -13.37 -3.83 15.25
N SER A 94 -13.55 -3.20 16.41
CA SER A 94 -14.23 -1.90 16.49
C SER A 94 -13.43 -0.79 15.79
N THR A 95 -12.10 -0.83 15.84
CA THR A 95 -11.22 0.09 15.11
C THR A 95 -11.32 -0.16 13.60
N PHE A 96 -11.49 -1.42 13.21
CA PHE A 96 -11.69 -1.85 11.82
C PHE A 96 -13.05 -1.42 11.27
N GLU A 97 -14.12 -1.55 12.07
CA GLU A 97 -15.45 -1.02 11.74
C GLU A 97 -15.45 0.51 11.62
N LYS A 98 -14.57 1.20 12.36
CA LYS A 98 -14.35 2.65 12.29
C LYS A 98 -13.43 3.11 11.15
N LEU A 99 -12.78 2.20 10.41
CA LEU A 99 -12.19 2.56 9.12
C LEU A 99 -13.35 2.95 8.19
N SER A 100 -13.29 4.15 7.59
CA SER A 100 -14.36 4.62 6.70
C SER A 100 -14.64 3.60 5.59
N ASP A 101 -15.89 3.51 5.12
CA ASP A 101 -16.29 2.53 4.11
C ASP A 101 -15.44 2.64 2.83
N LYS A 102 -14.91 3.83 2.52
CA LYS A 102 -13.93 4.03 1.44
C LYS A 102 -12.61 3.30 1.67
N LYS A 103 -12.11 3.25 2.92
CA LYS A 103 -10.88 2.51 3.28
C LYS A 103 -11.11 0.99 3.29
N LYS A 104 -12.28 0.53 3.72
CA LYS A 104 -12.67 -0.88 3.62
C LYS A 104 -12.82 -1.32 2.16
N ASN A 105 -13.48 -0.51 1.34
CA ASN A 105 -13.65 -0.76 -0.09
C ASN A 105 -12.29 -0.80 -0.82
N LEU A 106 -11.36 0.08 -0.45
CA LEU A 106 -10.00 0.06 -0.98
C LEU A 106 -9.27 -1.25 -0.63
N ALA A 107 -9.39 -1.71 0.62
CA ALA A 107 -8.75 -2.95 1.06
C ALA A 107 -9.33 -4.18 0.34
N TYR A 108 -10.67 -4.28 0.23
CA TYR A 108 -11.30 -5.36 -0.52
C TYR A 108 -11.01 -5.31 -2.02
N MET A 109 -10.93 -4.12 -2.60
CA MET A 109 -10.53 -3.95 -3.98
C MET A 109 -9.12 -4.46 -4.20
N TYR A 110 -8.17 -4.11 -3.33
CA TYR A 110 -6.79 -4.58 -3.42
C TYR A 110 -6.69 -6.12 -3.34
N ASP A 111 -7.31 -6.73 -2.33
CA ASP A 111 -7.33 -8.20 -2.16
C ASP A 111 -7.89 -8.90 -3.40
N ASN A 112 -9.04 -8.46 -3.91
CA ASN A 112 -9.69 -9.08 -5.08
C ASN A 112 -8.87 -8.92 -6.37
N PHE A 113 -8.16 -7.79 -6.51
CA PHE A 113 -7.31 -7.56 -7.68
C PHE A 113 -6.00 -8.35 -7.63
N GLU A 114 -5.42 -8.58 -6.45
CA GLU A 114 -4.28 -9.49 -6.32
C GLU A 114 -4.69 -10.91 -6.69
N GLU A 115 -5.86 -11.38 -6.23
CA GLU A 115 -6.39 -12.70 -6.61
C GLU A 115 -6.59 -12.84 -8.12
N LEU A 116 -7.13 -11.80 -8.77
CA LEU A 116 -7.27 -11.76 -10.24
C LEU A 116 -5.90 -11.73 -10.94
N SER A 117 -4.94 -10.96 -10.44
CA SER A 117 -3.59 -10.85 -11.02
C SER A 117 -2.87 -12.19 -10.95
N ASP A 118 -2.98 -12.89 -9.83
CA ASP A 118 -2.45 -14.24 -9.64
C ASP A 118 -3.09 -15.25 -10.59
N ALA A 119 -4.40 -15.18 -10.79
CA ALA A 119 -5.11 -16.04 -11.73
C ALA A 119 -4.63 -15.82 -13.17
N ILE A 120 -4.48 -14.56 -13.60
CA ILE A 120 -3.99 -14.20 -14.93
C ILE A 120 -2.54 -14.64 -15.13
N LEU A 121 -1.68 -14.46 -14.11
CA LEU A 121 -0.28 -14.91 -14.16
C LEU A 121 -0.19 -16.44 -14.24
N LYS A 122 -0.98 -17.17 -13.44
CA LYS A 122 -1.03 -18.64 -13.50
C LYS A 122 -1.49 -19.12 -14.87
N ASP A 123 -2.53 -18.51 -15.45
CA ASP A 123 -2.99 -18.83 -16.80
C ASP A 123 -1.92 -18.54 -17.85
N ALA A 124 -1.23 -17.39 -17.77
CA ALA A 124 -0.13 -17.03 -18.66
C ALA A 124 1.01 -18.04 -18.58
N LEU A 125 1.43 -18.44 -17.38
CA LEU A 125 2.52 -19.39 -17.16
C LEU A 125 2.15 -20.83 -17.58
N SER A 126 0.86 -21.19 -17.53
CA SER A 126 0.36 -22.51 -17.96
C SER A 126 0.35 -22.68 -19.49
N GLU A 127 0.42 -21.58 -20.25
CA GLU A 127 0.36 -21.59 -21.70
C GLU A 127 1.62 -22.23 -22.31
N ARG A 128 1.42 -23.17 -23.24
CA ARG A 128 2.50 -23.95 -23.88
C ARG A 128 3.09 -23.23 -25.08
N LEU A 129 2.29 -22.44 -25.80
CA LEU A 129 2.75 -21.69 -26.97
C LEU A 129 3.42 -20.39 -26.52
N LYS A 130 4.72 -20.24 -26.82
CA LYS A 130 5.53 -19.07 -26.43
C LYS A 130 4.86 -17.74 -26.81
N LYS A 131 4.35 -17.63 -28.04
CA LYS A 131 3.65 -16.42 -28.53
C LYS A 131 2.42 -16.06 -27.69
N ASN A 132 1.63 -17.05 -27.29
CA ASN A 132 0.44 -16.84 -26.50
C ASN A 132 0.79 -16.50 -25.04
N ARG A 133 1.82 -17.15 -24.49
CA ARG A 133 2.37 -16.84 -23.17
C ARG A 133 2.83 -15.39 -23.10
N GLU A 134 3.59 -14.92 -24.09
CA GLU A 134 4.05 -13.53 -24.18
C GLU A 134 2.88 -12.55 -24.24
N ALA A 135 1.86 -12.82 -25.06
CA ALA A 135 0.66 -11.99 -25.14
C ALA A 135 -0.10 -11.91 -23.79
N LYS A 136 -0.27 -13.04 -23.11
CA LYS A 136 -0.93 -13.09 -21.79
C LYS A 136 -0.13 -12.35 -20.70
N LEU A 137 1.20 -12.45 -20.73
CA LEU A 137 2.07 -11.72 -19.81
C LEU A 137 2.00 -10.20 -20.02
N GLU A 138 1.94 -9.74 -21.28
CA GLU A 138 1.75 -8.31 -21.56
C GLU A 138 0.37 -7.81 -21.09
N MET A 139 -0.68 -8.61 -21.27
CA MET A 139 -2.00 -8.31 -20.73
C MET A 139 -1.99 -8.24 -19.19
N ALA A 140 -1.29 -9.15 -18.52
CA ALA A 140 -1.12 -9.14 -17.06
C ALA A 140 -0.46 -7.84 -16.57
N LYS A 141 0.62 -7.41 -17.25
CA LYS A 141 1.31 -6.14 -16.94
C LYS A 141 0.40 -4.92 -17.12
N TYR A 142 -0.38 -4.89 -18.21
CA TYR A 142 -1.31 -3.80 -18.47
C TYR A 142 -2.39 -3.69 -17.39
N ILE A 143 -3.02 -4.82 -17.03
CA ILE A 143 -4.03 -4.88 -15.98
C ILE A 143 -3.45 -4.44 -14.62
N ARG A 144 -2.22 -4.84 -14.31
CA ARG A 144 -1.51 -4.40 -13.10
C ARG A 144 -1.31 -2.88 -13.08
N GLY A 145 -0.88 -2.29 -14.21
CA GLY A 145 -0.72 -0.84 -14.31
C GLY A 145 -2.04 -0.07 -14.14
N MET A 146 -3.14 -0.57 -14.70
CA MET A 146 -4.47 0.01 -14.48
C MET A 146 -4.92 -0.09 -13.02
N MET A 147 -4.67 -1.23 -12.37
CA MET A 147 -4.99 -1.42 -10.96
C MET A 147 -4.24 -0.38 -10.10
N ASP A 148 -2.95 -0.17 -10.34
CA ASP A 148 -2.15 0.81 -9.60
C ASP A 148 -2.73 2.23 -9.72
N GLU A 149 -3.24 2.59 -10.90
CA GLU A 149 -3.90 3.87 -11.14
C GLU A 149 -5.23 3.99 -10.35
N VAL A 150 -6.07 2.95 -10.40
CA VAL A 150 -7.35 2.91 -9.68
C VAL A 150 -7.13 2.95 -8.17
N VAL A 151 -6.22 2.12 -7.63
CA VAL A 151 -5.85 2.11 -6.21
C VAL A 151 -5.34 3.49 -5.78
N SER A 152 -4.46 4.11 -6.58
CA SER A 152 -3.94 5.44 -6.31
C SER A 152 -5.04 6.51 -6.27
N LYS A 153 -6.03 6.43 -7.17
CA LYS A 153 -7.17 7.35 -7.22
C LYS A 153 -8.12 7.15 -6.03
N THR A 154 -8.58 5.92 -5.81
CA THR A 154 -9.49 5.58 -4.69
C THR A 154 -8.83 5.86 -3.34
N TYR A 155 -7.52 5.66 -3.20
CA TYR A 155 -6.77 6.05 -2.00
C TYR A 155 -6.73 7.57 -1.77
N LYS A 156 -6.60 8.37 -2.84
CA LYS A 156 -6.70 9.85 -2.73
C LYS A 156 -8.09 10.27 -2.28
N GLU A 157 -9.13 9.64 -2.80
CA GLU A 157 -10.53 9.91 -2.43
C GLU A 157 -10.84 9.47 -0.99
N ALA A 158 -10.25 8.37 -0.51
CA ALA A 158 -10.42 7.87 0.85
C ALA A 158 -9.65 8.65 1.94
N LEU A 159 -8.66 9.47 1.54
CA LEU A 159 -7.90 10.34 2.43
C LEU A 159 -8.47 11.77 2.52
N ASN A 160 -9.36 12.14 1.61
CA ASN A 160 -10.00 13.46 1.53
C ASN A 160 -11.42 13.47 2.12
N ASP A 161 -11.88 12.34 2.67
CA ASP A 161 -13.00 12.22 3.62
C ASP A 161 -12.46 12.24 5.06
#